data_AF-A0A970EZL8-F1
#
_entry.id   AF-A0A970EZL8-F1
#
_cell.length_a   1.000
_cell.length_b   1.000
_cell.length_c   1.000
_cell.angle_alpha   90.00
_cell.angle_beta   90.00
_cell.angle_gamma   90.00
#
_symmetry.space_group_name_H-M   'P 1'
#
loop_
_entity.id
_entity.type
_entity.pdbx_description
1 polymer ?
#
loop_
_entity_poly.entity_id
_entity_poly.type
_entity_poly.pdbx_seq_one_letter_code
_entity_poly.pdbx_strand_id
1 'polypeptide(L)'
;RLKGVSNLDMLCNTPFMIFSSDIEPREVDSLTSTIDILPTIVNMFRLNADLAYFVGDDAFSDNRHGYVMFRNYAWYDGETYYSSDFKGEVTEEIAARTQEVIERVNLSWDTMTSDYFRHLLNKNRK
;
A
#
# COMPACT_ATOMS: atom_id res chain seq x y z
N ARG A 1 -7.09 25.31 -7.43
CA ARG A 1 -6.95 23.95 -6.86
C ARG A 1 -6.14 23.13 -7.84
N LEU A 2 -5.06 22.49 -7.42
CA LEU A 2 -4.29 21.58 -8.28
C LEU A 2 -5.00 20.22 -8.31
N LYS A 3 -5.11 19.57 -9.49
CA LYS A 3 -5.76 18.26 -9.68
C LYS A 3 -7.18 18.11 -9.09
N GLY A 4 -7.92 19.21 -8.89
CA GLY A 4 -9.28 19.18 -8.34
C GLY A 4 -9.41 18.91 -6.83
N VAL A 5 -8.31 18.60 -6.13
CA VAL A 5 -8.30 18.24 -4.71
C VAL A 5 -7.70 19.36 -3.85
N SER A 6 -8.10 19.42 -2.57
CA SER A 6 -7.54 20.35 -1.57
C SER A 6 -6.65 19.66 -0.53
N ASN A 7 -6.65 18.33 -0.50
CA ASN A 7 -5.85 17.52 0.40
C ASN A 7 -4.47 17.22 -0.22
N LEU A 8 -3.40 17.46 0.55
CA LEU A 8 -2.02 17.16 0.16
C LEU A 8 -1.80 15.68 -0.16
N ASP A 9 -2.39 14.77 0.61
CA ASP A 9 -2.26 13.33 0.40
C ASP A 9 -2.86 12.91 -0.95
N MET A 10 -3.99 13.50 -1.34
CA MET A 10 -4.64 13.24 -2.63
C MET A 10 -3.93 13.91 -3.82
N LEU A 11 -3.12 14.96 -3.59
CA LEU A 11 -2.31 15.57 -4.65
C LEU A 11 -1.22 14.61 -5.16
N CYS A 12 -0.83 13.63 -4.33
CA CYS A 12 0.14 12.60 -4.64
C CYS A 12 -0.41 11.48 -5.55
N ASN A 13 -1.66 11.56 -6.04
CA ASN A 13 -2.12 10.66 -7.09
C ASN A 13 -1.33 10.93 -8.38
N THR A 14 -0.42 10.00 -8.71
CA THR A 14 0.48 10.07 -9.86
C THR A 14 0.36 8.80 -10.71
N PRO A 15 0.53 8.88 -12.04
CA PRO A 15 0.43 7.71 -12.89
C PRO A 15 1.52 6.68 -12.55
N PHE A 16 1.12 5.42 -12.47
CA PHE A 16 2.02 4.27 -12.45
C PHE A 16 1.90 3.55 -13.81
N MET A 17 3.01 3.43 -14.53
CA MET A 17 3.03 2.88 -15.89
C MET A 17 4.00 1.70 -15.96
N ILE A 18 3.49 0.57 -16.44
CA ILE A 18 4.29 -0.61 -16.82
C ILE A 18 4.25 -0.68 -18.34
N PHE A 19 5.43 -0.74 -18.96
CA PHE A 19 5.57 -0.72 -20.42
C PHE A 19 6.32 -1.96 -20.92
N SER A 20 5.81 -2.54 -22.00
CA SER A 20 6.53 -3.49 -22.84
C SER A 20 6.10 -3.29 -24.30
N SER A 21 6.99 -3.57 -25.26
CA SER A 21 6.69 -3.37 -26.69
C SER A 21 5.73 -4.41 -27.28
N ASP A 22 5.48 -5.50 -26.54
CA ASP A 22 4.72 -6.67 -26.95
C ASP A 22 3.39 -6.84 -26.18
N ILE A 23 2.97 -5.84 -25.41
CA ILE A 23 1.69 -5.83 -24.68
C ILE A 23 0.72 -4.83 -25.29
N GLU A 24 -0.56 -5.23 -25.35
CA GLU A 24 -1.64 -4.29 -25.66
C GLU A 24 -1.82 -3.31 -24.49
N PRO A 25 -2.01 -2.00 -24.77
CA PRO A 25 -2.30 -1.01 -23.74
C PRO A 25 -3.56 -1.38 -22.95
N ARG A 26 -3.48 -1.25 -21.63
CA ARG A 26 -4.62 -1.40 -20.73
C ARG A 26 -4.62 -0.29 -19.68
N GLU A 27 -5.80 0.25 -19.41
CA GLU A 27 -6.03 1.10 -18.25
C GLU A 27 -6.48 0.23 -17.09
N VAL A 28 -5.93 0.51 -15.91
CA VAL A 28 -6.27 -0.19 -14.67
C VAL A 28 -6.55 0.89 -13.63
N ASP A 29 -7.75 0.83 -13.05
CA ASP A 29 -8.30 1.82 -12.12
C ASP A 29 -8.26 1.35 -10.66
N SER A 30 -7.67 0.18 -10.39
CA SER A 30 -7.45 -0.33 -9.05
C SER A 30 -6.63 0.65 -8.21
N LEU A 31 -7.07 0.89 -6.98
CA LEU A 31 -6.26 1.60 -6.00
C LEU A 31 -4.95 0.85 -5.74
N THR A 32 -3.85 1.58 -5.87
CA THR A 32 -2.50 1.08 -5.66
C THR A 32 -1.61 2.21 -5.18
N SER A 33 -0.53 1.86 -4.51
CA SER A 33 0.46 2.77 -3.97
C SER A 33 1.87 2.22 -4.16
N THR A 34 2.89 2.98 -3.76
CA THR A 34 4.29 2.59 -3.97
C THR A 34 4.66 1.27 -3.27
N ILE A 35 4.00 0.92 -2.17
CA ILE A 35 4.29 -0.34 -1.44
C ILE A 35 3.80 -1.58 -2.19
N ASP A 36 2.83 -1.42 -3.09
CA ASP A 36 2.21 -2.49 -3.86
C ASP A 36 3.00 -2.83 -5.13
N ILE A 37 3.92 -1.95 -5.55
CA ILE A 37 4.70 -2.12 -6.77
C ILE A 37 5.55 -3.40 -6.70
N LEU A 38 6.27 -3.63 -5.60
CA LEU A 38 7.14 -4.80 -5.49
C LEU A 38 6.37 -6.14 -5.59
N PRO A 39 5.35 -6.40 -4.74
CA PRO A 39 4.59 -7.65 -4.86
C PRO A 39 3.93 -7.82 -6.23
N THR A 40 3.45 -6.72 -6.84
CA THR A 40 2.90 -6.74 -8.20
C THR A 40 3.94 -7.19 -9.24
N ILE A 41 5.14 -6.60 -9.23
CA ILE A 41 6.22 -6.96 -10.16
C ILE A 41 6.69 -8.40 -9.94
N VAL A 42 6.87 -8.81 -8.68
CA VAL A 42 7.26 -10.19 -8.34
C VAL A 42 6.27 -11.20 -8.91
N ASN A 43 4.97 -10.99 -8.70
CA ASN A 43 3.94 -11.90 -9.20
C ASN A 43 3.82 -11.85 -10.73
N MET A 44 3.83 -10.65 -11.32
CA MET A 44 3.71 -10.46 -12.77
C MET A 44 4.83 -11.18 -13.55
N PHE A 45 6.06 -11.16 -13.04
CA PHE A 45 7.20 -11.84 -13.65
C PHE A 45 7.47 -13.26 -13.09
N ARG A 46 6.63 -13.74 -12.16
CA ARG A 46 6.79 -15.05 -11.49
C ARG A 46 8.18 -15.21 -10.85
N LEU A 47 8.66 -14.16 -10.21
CA LEU A 47 9.96 -14.18 -9.54
C LEU A 47 9.87 -15.01 -8.26
N ASN A 48 10.94 -15.75 -7.95
CA ASN A 48 11.05 -16.47 -6.69
C ASN A 48 11.53 -15.50 -5.59
N ALA A 49 10.58 -14.86 -4.91
CA ALA A 49 10.85 -13.95 -3.79
C ALA A 49 9.89 -14.22 -2.62
N ASP A 50 10.42 -14.13 -1.40
CA ASP A 50 9.61 -14.19 -0.18
C ASP A 50 9.00 -12.81 0.09
N LEU A 51 7.68 -12.71 -0.04
CA LEU A 51 6.92 -11.48 0.18
C LEU A 51 6.38 -11.34 1.60
N ALA A 52 6.64 -12.30 2.50
CA ALA A 52 6.04 -12.34 3.85
C ALA A 52 6.37 -11.13 4.75
N TYR A 53 7.39 -10.34 4.38
CA TYR A 53 7.84 -9.16 5.14
C TYR A 53 7.48 -7.83 4.48
N PHE A 54 6.70 -7.85 3.40
CA PHE A 54 6.22 -6.65 2.73
C PHE A 54 4.75 -6.40 3.08
N VAL A 55 4.41 -5.12 3.27
CA VAL A 55 3.07 -4.70 3.74
C VAL A 55 2.10 -4.35 2.61
N GLY A 56 2.60 -4.25 1.38
CA GLY A 56 1.80 -4.00 0.19
C GLY A 56 1.27 -5.29 -0.42
N ASP A 57 0.24 -5.16 -1.26
CA ASP A 57 -0.38 -6.29 -1.96
C ASP A 57 -0.13 -6.18 -3.46
N ASP A 58 -0.27 -7.31 -4.16
CA ASP A 58 -0.28 -7.30 -5.62
C ASP A 58 -1.53 -6.56 -6.14
N ALA A 59 -1.30 -5.50 -6.91
CA ALA A 59 -2.35 -4.64 -7.46
C ALA A 59 -3.31 -5.40 -8.40
N PHE A 60 -2.88 -6.53 -8.98
CA PHE A 60 -3.72 -7.37 -9.84
C PHE A 60 -4.41 -8.52 -9.09
N SER A 61 -4.19 -8.66 -7.78
CA SER A 61 -4.79 -9.72 -6.97
C SER A 61 -6.24 -9.39 -6.60
N ASP A 62 -7.10 -10.42 -6.61
CA ASP A 62 -8.47 -10.32 -6.10
C ASP A 62 -8.50 -10.18 -4.56
N ASN A 63 -7.45 -10.63 -3.86
CA ASN A 63 -7.33 -10.60 -2.40
C ASN A 63 -6.57 -9.36 -1.89
N ARG A 64 -6.50 -8.28 -2.68
CA ARG A 64 -5.85 -7.02 -2.26
C ARG A 64 -6.68 -6.27 -1.21
N HIS A 65 -6.01 -5.49 -0.36
CA HIS A 65 -6.64 -4.70 0.69
C HIS A 65 -7.60 -3.61 0.20
N GLY A 66 -7.40 -3.09 -1.02
CA GLY A 66 -8.38 -2.22 -1.68
C GLY A 66 -8.44 -0.76 -1.18
N TYR A 67 -7.39 -0.28 -0.51
CA TYR A 67 -7.26 1.10 -0.07
C TYR A 67 -5.81 1.58 -0.26
N VAL A 68 -5.52 2.86 -0.02
CA VAL A 68 -4.15 3.39 0.05
C VAL A 68 -3.89 3.94 1.45
N MET A 69 -2.69 3.71 1.96
CA MET A 69 -2.25 4.15 3.28
C MET A 69 -1.27 5.32 3.19
N PHE A 70 -1.40 6.28 4.11
CA PHE A 70 -0.50 7.40 4.23
C PHE A 70 0.30 7.33 5.54
N ARG A 71 1.47 7.99 5.56
CA ARG A 71 2.41 7.93 6.71
C ARG A 71 1.84 8.50 8.01
N ASN A 72 0.84 9.36 7.92
CA ASN A 72 0.11 9.96 9.03
C ASN A 72 -1.08 9.10 9.51
N TYR A 73 -1.13 7.82 9.11
CA TYR A 73 -2.24 6.89 9.36
C TYR A 73 -3.57 7.26 8.68
N ALA A 74 -3.58 8.29 7.82
CA ALA A 74 -4.71 8.50 6.93
C ALA A 74 -4.80 7.37 5.90
N TRP A 75 -5.98 7.16 5.35
CA TRP A 75 -6.19 6.17 4.29
C TRP A 75 -7.34 6.58 3.37
N TYR A 76 -7.34 6.03 2.16
CA TYR A 76 -8.39 6.24 1.16
C TYR A 76 -8.77 4.94 0.46
N ASP A 77 -10.05 4.59 0.46
CA ASP A 77 -10.56 3.34 -0.13
C ASP A 77 -11.30 3.53 -1.47
N GLY A 78 -11.25 4.74 -2.04
CA GLY A 78 -11.96 5.06 -3.28
C GLY A 78 -13.24 5.85 -3.05
N GLU A 79 -13.77 5.82 -1.83
CA GLU A 79 -14.99 6.52 -1.44
C GLU A 79 -14.75 7.41 -0.21
N THR A 80 -14.17 6.82 0.83
CA THR A 80 -13.88 7.45 2.12
C THR A 80 -12.42 7.82 2.20
N TYR A 81 -12.16 9.09 2.51
CA TYR A 81 -10.86 9.55 3.01
C TYR A 81 -10.94 9.72 4.52
N TYR A 82 -10.26 8.84 5.26
CA TYR A 82 -10.16 8.94 6.71
C TYR A 82 -8.84 9.60 7.13
N SER A 83 -8.90 10.45 8.14
CA SER A 83 -7.75 11.07 8.81
C SER A 83 -8.15 11.50 10.22
N SER A 84 -7.20 12.03 11.00
CA SER A 84 -7.49 12.59 12.34
C SER A 84 -8.56 13.69 12.34
N ASP A 85 -8.76 14.37 11.20
CA ASP A 85 -9.74 15.45 11.04
C ASP A 85 -11.09 14.99 10.46
N PHE A 86 -11.28 13.67 10.29
CA PHE A 86 -12.51 13.11 9.74
C PHE A 86 -13.75 13.58 10.51
N LYS A 87 -14.73 14.13 9.80
CA LYS A 87 -15.97 14.71 10.37
C LYS A 87 -17.18 13.79 10.28
N GLY A 88 -17.05 12.67 9.57
CA GLY A 88 -18.11 11.67 9.44
C GLY A 88 -18.22 10.81 10.70
N GLU A 89 -19.25 9.97 10.73
CA GLU A 89 -19.40 8.94 11.75
C GLU A 89 -18.32 7.87 11.57
N VAL A 90 -17.66 7.50 12.67
CA VAL A 90 -16.70 6.40 12.68
C VAL A 90 -17.46 5.11 12.90
N THR A 91 -17.76 4.41 11.82
CA THR A 91 -18.36 3.07 11.85
C THR A 91 -17.36 2.03 12.34
N GLU A 92 -17.85 0.84 12.69
CA GLU A 92 -16.99 -0.30 13.05
C GLU A 92 -16.02 -0.67 11.91
N GLU A 93 -16.47 -0.57 10.66
CA GLU A 93 -15.64 -0.80 9.47
C GLU A 93 -14.50 0.23 9.37
N ILE A 94 -14.79 1.52 9.54
CA ILE A 94 -13.78 2.59 9.52
C ILE A 94 -12.78 2.40 10.66
N ALA A 95 -13.26 2.03 11.86
CA ALA A 95 -12.40 1.76 13.00
C ALA A 95 -11.48 0.56 12.75
N ALA A 96 -12.02 -0.55 12.24
CA ALA A 96 -11.25 -1.74 11.90
C ALA A 96 -10.18 -1.45 10.83
N ARG A 97 -10.54 -0.73 9.76
CA ARG A 97 -9.58 -0.34 8.71
C ARG A 97 -8.49 0.58 9.23
N THR A 98 -8.87 1.54 10.07
CA THR A 98 -7.91 2.45 10.71
C THR A 98 -6.92 1.68 11.57
N GLN A 99 -7.39 0.70 12.34
CA GLN A 99 -6.52 -0.17 13.14
C GLN A 99 -5.56 -0.99 12.26
N GLU A 100 -6.06 -1.57 11.17
CA GLU A 100 -5.22 -2.30 10.20
C GLU A 100 -4.14 -1.40 9.60
N VAL A 101 -4.49 -0.18 9.19
CA VAL A 101 -3.54 0.81 8.64
C VAL A 101 -2.46 1.16 9.67
N ILE A 102 -2.85 1.39 10.94
CA ILE A 102 -1.90 1.67 12.02
C ILE A 102 -0.92 0.50 12.19
N GLU A 103 -1.42 -0.74 12.20
CA GLU A 103 -0.60 -1.94 12.34
C GLU A 103 0.37 -2.11 11.17
N ARG A 104 -0.09 -2.01 9.93
CA ARG A 104 0.75 -2.13 8.73
C ARG A 104 1.83 -1.05 8.67
N VAL A 105 1.47 0.20 8.99
CA VAL A 105 2.43 1.30 9.02
C VAL A 105 3.47 1.05 10.12
N ASN A 106 3.04 0.73 11.34
CA ASN A 106 3.96 0.47 12.44
C ASN A 106 4.87 -0.72 12.18
N LEU A 107 4.36 -1.83 11.62
CA LEU A 107 5.18 -2.99 11.25
C LEU A 107 6.30 -2.62 10.27
N SER A 108 6.00 -1.76 9.29
CA SER A 108 6.99 -1.25 8.35
C SER A 108 8.07 -0.41 9.05
N TRP A 109 7.67 0.49 9.96
CA TRP A 109 8.60 1.27 10.78
C TRP A 109 9.45 0.41 11.71
N ASP A 110 8.84 -0.57 12.37
CA ASP A 110 9.52 -1.47 13.29
C ASP A 110 10.55 -2.34 12.56
N THR A 111 10.21 -2.82 11.36
CA THR A 111 11.14 -3.56 10.48
C THR A 111 12.40 -2.73 10.18
N MET A 112 12.23 -1.44 9.87
CA MET A 112 13.35 -0.53 9.60
C MET A 112 14.15 -0.18 10.86
N THR A 113 13.47 0.20 11.95
CA THR A 113 14.12 0.73 13.16
C THR A 113 14.81 -0.34 13.98
N SER A 114 14.34 -1.59 13.92
CA SER A 114 14.95 -2.73 14.62
C SER A 114 16.05 -3.43 13.83
N ASP A 115 16.35 -2.99 12.59
CA ASP A 115 17.26 -3.71 11.69
C ASP A 115 16.84 -5.19 11.53
N TYR A 116 15.53 -5.40 11.35
CA TYR A 116 14.90 -6.71 11.46
C TYR A 116 15.49 -7.75 10.50
N PHE A 117 15.80 -7.35 9.26
CA PHE A 117 16.39 -8.26 8.29
C PHE A 117 17.80 -8.73 8.68
N ARG A 118 18.60 -7.92 9.38
CA ARG A 118 19.86 -8.38 9.96
C ARG A 118 19.62 -9.44 11.04
N HIS A 119 18.62 -9.23 11.89
CA HIS A 119 18.23 -10.22 12.89
C HIS A 119 17.79 -11.54 12.24
N LEU A 120 16.92 -11.48 11.23
CA LEU A 120 16.41 -12.64 10.48
C LEU A 120 17.54 -13.42 9.80
N LEU A 121 18.46 -12.73 9.13
CA LEU A 121 19.63 -13.35 8.49
C LEU A 121 20.52 -14.06 9.51
N ASN A 122 20.73 -13.46 10.69
CA ASN A 122 21.53 -14.07 11.75
C ASN A 122 20.84 -15.30 12.37
N LYS A 123 19.50 -15.29 12.47
CA LYS A 123 18.71 -16.43 12.96
C LYS A 123 18.78 -17.61 11.99
N ASN A 124 18.64 -17.37 10.69
CA ASN A 124 18.64 -18.43 9.66
C ASN A 124 20.02 -19.05 9.39
N ARG A 125 21.10 -18.46 9.92
CA ARG A 125 22.47 -18.98 9.85
C ARG A 125 22.83 -19.94 11.00
N LYS A 126 21.97 -20.05 12.02
CA LYS A 126 22.13 -20.97 13.15
C LYS A 126 21.27 -22.22 12.92
#